data_AF-A0A2H0DL14-F1
#
_entry.id   AF-A0A2H0DL14-F1
#
_cell.length_a   1.000
_cell.length_b   1.000
_cell.length_c   1.000
_cell.angle_alpha   90.00
_cell.angle_beta   90.00
_cell.angle_gamma   90.00
#
_symmetry.space_group_name_H-M   'P 1'
#
loop_
_entity.id
_entity.type
_entity.pdbx_description
1 polymer ?
#
loop_
_entity_poly.entity_id
_entity_poly.type
_entity_poly.pdbx_seq_one_letter_code
_entity_poly.pdbx_strand_id
1 'polypeptide(L)'
;MNPRSKSALVNGFCILVALVAVLRLVTVPAESVEGAVREHPCVQNLKASFQGVPCSAVLAASESYDRSIRRTLQAKCYDCHGVVSRMPLYAKVPPVKGLVAKDVRRAKKEFNMSAGFPFMGKKDFLEDLHELEEVVEEGEMPPIEYKLMHWQSGLTASERGKILAWAKNTSNALKALRQASPSSSGAQ
;
A
#
# COMPACT_ATOMS: atom_id res chain seq x y z
N MET A 1 -22.11 -87.25 -24.65
CA MET A 1 -23.28 -86.74 -23.89
C MET A 1 -22.96 -85.35 -23.38
N ASN A 2 -23.80 -84.36 -23.67
CA ASN A 2 -23.81 -83.02 -23.06
C ASN A 2 -25.03 -82.97 -22.12
N PRO A 3 -24.99 -82.24 -20.98
CA PRO A 3 -25.70 -80.96 -20.94
C PRO A 3 -24.93 -79.85 -20.15
N ARG A 4 -24.88 -78.61 -20.67
CA ARG A 4 -25.81 -77.47 -20.43
C ARG A 4 -25.73 -76.86 -19.02
N SER A 5 -25.41 -75.55 -18.95
CA SER A 5 -26.35 -74.45 -18.59
C SER A 5 -26.23 -74.02 -17.11
N LYS A 6 -26.19 -72.76 -16.67
CA LYS A 6 -26.44 -71.41 -17.23
C LYS A 6 -25.97 -70.40 -16.14
N SER A 7 -26.06 -69.10 -16.49
CA SER A 7 -26.26 -67.96 -15.57
C SER A 7 -24.94 -67.37 -15.03
N ALA A 8 -24.70 -66.06 -15.00
CA ALA A 8 -25.42 -64.89 -15.47
C ALA A 8 -24.34 -63.79 -15.57
N LEU A 9 -24.21 -63.03 -16.66
CA LEU A 9 -25.10 -61.91 -16.98
C LEU A 9 -25.28 -60.90 -15.83
N VAL A 10 -24.24 -60.66 -15.03
CA VAL A 10 -24.18 -59.52 -14.09
C VAL A 10 -22.75 -58.97 -14.01
N ASN A 11 -22.14 -58.57 -15.12
CA ASN A 11 -20.82 -57.89 -15.08
C ASN A 11 -20.67 -56.78 -16.14
N GLY A 12 -21.77 -56.37 -16.78
CA GLY A 12 -21.76 -55.35 -17.84
C GLY A 12 -22.23 -53.95 -17.40
N PHE A 13 -22.83 -53.81 -16.22
CA PHE A 13 -23.48 -52.54 -15.82
C PHE A 13 -22.63 -51.66 -14.90
N CYS A 14 -21.60 -52.19 -14.25
CA CYS A 14 -20.72 -51.40 -13.37
C CYS A 14 -19.69 -50.55 -14.14
N ILE A 15 -19.33 -50.90 -15.37
CA ILE A 15 -18.27 -50.22 -16.11
C ILE A 15 -18.77 -48.94 -16.81
N LEU A 16 -20.07 -48.86 -17.16
CA LEU A 16 -20.62 -47.68 -17.81
C LEU A 16 -20.88 -46.50 -16.85
N VAL A 17 -21.09 -46.78 -15.55
CA VAL A 17 -21.28 -45.73 -14.53
C VAL A 17 -19.95 -45.01 -14.20
N ALA A 18 -18.81 -45.69 -14.38
CA ALA A 18 -17.49 -45.10 -14.13
C ALA A 18 -17.05 -44.09 -15.21
N LEU A 19 -17.49 -44.24 -16.47
CA LEU A 19 -17.12 -43.31 -17.55
C LEU A 19 -17.95 -42.01 -17.55
N VAL A 20 -19.18 -42.04 -17.04
CA VAL A 20 -20.01 -40.84 -16.88
C VAL A 20 -19.57 -39.99 -15.69
N ALA A 21 -18.93 -40.60 -14.68
CA ALA A 21 -18.41 -39.89 -13.50
C ALA A 21 -17.13 -39.08 -13.78
N VAL A 22 -16.34 -39.45 -14.79
CA VAL A 22 -15.08 -38.74 -15.13
C VAL A 22 -15.33 -37.51 -16.02
N LEU A 23 -16.47 -37.44 -16.72
CA LEU A 23 -16.83 -36.32 -17.61
C LEU A 23 -17.76 -35.27 -16.97
N ARG A 24 -17.77 -35.20 -15.63
CA ARG A 24 -18.56 -34.23 -14.82
C ARG A 24 -17.70 -33.48 -13.78
N LEU A 25 -16.39 -33.39 -14.02
CA LEU A 25 -15.46 -32.59 -13.18
C LEU A 25 -14.96 -31.30 -13.87
N VAL A 26 -15.55 -30.92 -15.01
CA VAL A 26 -15.28 -29.62 -15.67
C VAL A 26 -16.60 -28.87 -15.86
N THR A 27 -17.27 -28.58 -14.74
CA THR A 27 -18.16 -27.42 -14.66
C THR A 27 -17.70 -26.64 -13.44
N VAL A 28 -16.64 -25.85 -13.62
CA VAL A 28 -16.28 -24.78 -12.70
C VAL A 28 -17.48 -23.84 -12.69
N PRO A 29 -18.17 -23.65 -11.55
CA PRO A 29 -19.19 -22.61 -11.48
C PRO A 29 -18.48 -21.28 -11.75
N ALA A 30 -19.02 -20.52 -12.72
CA ALA A 30 -18.65 -19.14 -12.99
C ALA A 30 -19.17 -18.23 -11.86
N GLU A 31 -18.82 -18.55 -10.63
CA GLU A 31 -19.00 -17.66 -9.49
C GLU A 31 -17.71 -16.86 -9.38
N SER A 32 -17.84 -15.63 -9.87
CA SER A 32 -17.08 -14.46 -9.48
C SER A 32 -15.61 -14.68 -9.16
N VAL A 33 -14.77 -14.17 -10.07
CA VAL A 33 -13.59 -13.42 -9.67
C VAL A 33 -14.00 -12.31 -8.69
N GLU A 34 -14.25 -12.67 -7.44
CA GLU A 34 -13.84 -11.87 -6.29
C GLU A 34 -12.32 -12.01 -6.19
N GLY A 35 -11.64 -11.56 -7.25
CA GLY A 35 -10.32 -11.02 -7.08
C GLY A 35 -10.51 -9.91 -6.05
N ALA A 36 -9.96 -10.14 -4.86
CA ALA A 36 -10.03 -9.22 -3.73
C ALA A 36 -10.00 -7.78 -4.25
N VAL A 37 -11.16 -7.13 -4.24
CA VAL A 37 -11.25 -5.69 -4.44
C VAL A 37 -10.46 -5.15 -3.27
N ARG A 38 -9.18 -4.82 -3.52
CA ARG A 38 -8.43 -3.97 -2.62
C ARG A 38 -9.24 -2.70 -2.59
N GLU A 39 -9.97 -2.46 -1.49
CA GLU A 39 -10.71 -1.23 -1.32
C GLU A 39 -9.83 -0.06 -1.75
N HIS A 40 -10.26 0.66 -2.79
CA HIS A 40 -9.42 1.67 -3.40
C HIS A 40 -9.31 2.87 -2.43
N PRO A 41 -8.09 3.37 -2.15
CA PRO A 41 -7.85 4.41 -1.14
C PRO A 41 -8.64 5.71 -1.32
N CYS A 42 -9.25 5.95 -2.48
CA CYS A 42 -10.00 7.19 -2.72
C CYS A 42 -11.37 7.25 -2.04
N VAL A 43 -11.89 6.14 -1.49
CA VAL A 43 -13.27 6.09 -1.00
C VAL A 43 -13.39 6.28 0.52
N GLN A 44 -12.36 5.96 1.32
CA GLN A 44 -12.62 5.71 2.75
C GLN A 44 -12.18 6.78 3.76
N ASN A 45 -11.28 7.74 3.49
CA ASN A 45 -10.98 8.81 4.48
C ASN A 45 -10.32 10.07 3.88
N LEU A 46 -10.55 10.32 2.59
CA LEU A 46 -9.78 11.28 1.81
C LEU A 46 -10.44 12.67 1.66
N LYS A 47 -11.55 12.89 2.37
CA LYS A 47 -12.54 13.92 2.03
C LYS A 47 -12.00 15.35 2.04
N ALA A 48 -11.11 15.70 2.97
CA ALA A 48 -10.50 17.03 3.01
C ALA A 48 -9.30 17.11 2.05
N SER A 49 -8.34 16.18 2.19
CA SER A 49 -7.03 16.27 1.56
C SER A 49 -7.04 16.22 0.02
N PHE A 50 -8.14 15.77 -0.57
CA PHE A 50 -8.29 15.60 -2.02
C PHE A 50 -9.60 16.18 -2.56
N GLN A 51 -10.23 17.09 -1.81
CA GLN A 51 -11.39 17.82 -2.32
C GLN A 51 -11.02 18.55 -3.63
N GLY A 52 -11.82 18.33 -4.67
CA GLY A 52 -11.58 18.89 -6.01
C GLY A 52 -10.54 18.15 -6.86
N VAL A 53 -10.00 17.01 -6.39
CA VAL A 53 -9.07 16.19 -7.18
C VAL A 53 -9.79 14.93 -7.68
N PRO A 54 -9.74 14.61 -9.00
CA PRO A 54 -10.37 13.40 -9.51
C PRO A 54 -9.66 12.15 -8.97
N CYS A 55 -10.42 11.10 -8.59
CA CYS A 55 -9.87 9.87 -8.02
C CYS A 55 -8.83 9.20 -8.95
N SER A 56 -8.99 9.31 -10.28
CA SER A 56 -8.00 8.80 -11.25
C SER A 56 -6.62 9.42 -11.10
N ALA A 57 -6.52 10.71 -10.74
CA ALA A 57 -5.25 11.38 -10.50
C ALA A 57 -4.59 10.90 -9.20
N VAL A 58 -5.39 10.64 -8.16
CA VAL A 58 -4.89 10.07 -6.90
C VAL A 58 -4.36 8.65 -7.13
N LEU A 59 -5.06 7.85 -7.92
CA LEU A 59 -4.61 6.50 -8.31
C LEU A 59 -3.30 6.56 -9.10
N ALA A 60 -3.20 7.44 -10.10
CA ALA A 60 -1.97 7.62 -10.86
C ALA A 60 -0.78 8.05 -9.96
N ALA A 61 -1.02 8.93 -9.00
CA ALA A 61 -0.01 9.33 -8.01
C ALA A 61 0.41 8.15 -7.12
N SER A 62 -0.55 7.33 -6.66
CA SER A 62 -0.29 6.12 -5.88
C SER A 62 0.54 5.08 -6.66
N GLU A 63 0.23 4.86 -7.93
CA GLU A 63 1.01 3.94 -8.78
C GLU A 63 2.43 4.44 -9.01
N SER A 64 2.60 5.76 -9.21
CA SER A 64 3.92 6.37 -9.32
C SER A 64 4.72 6.22 -8.02
N TYR A 65 4.07 6.41 -6.86
CA TYR A 65 4.66 6.18 -5.56
C TYR A 65 5.14 4.73 -5.42
N ASP A 66 4.27 3.76 -5.72
CA ASP A 66 4.55 2.33 -5.56
C ASP A 66 5.70 1.84 -6.42
N ARG A 67 5.82 2.35 -7.65
CA ARG A 67 6.91 2.00 -8.58
C ARG A 67 8.25 2.59 -8.17
N SER A 68 8.27 3.87 -7.80
CA SER A 68 9.52 4.64 -7.81
C SER A 68 10.05 4.96 -6.42
N ILE A 69 9.17 5.10 -5.42
CA ILE A 69 9.51 5.75 -4.15
C ILE A 69 9.26 4.87 -2.93
N ARG A 70 8.22 4.02 -2.96
CA ARG A 70 7.81 3.21 -1.81
C ARG A 70 8.97 2.43 -1.17
N ARG A 71 9.82 1.79 -1.98
CA ARG A 71 10.96 1.00 -1.46
C ARG A 71 11.96 1.86 -0.70
N THR A 72 12.26 3.05 -1.21
CA THR A 72 13.21 3.99 -0.57
C THR A 72 12.64 4.49 0.76
N LEU A 73 11.38 4.94 0.80
CA LEU A 73 10.78 5.41 2.06
C LEU A 73 10.63 4.27 3.07
N GLN A 74 10.30 3.06 2.62
CA GLN A 74 10.28 1.87 3.48
C GLN A 74 11.64 1.55 4.10
N ALA A 75 12.73 1.80 3.37
CA ALA A 75 14.08 1.57 3.88
C ALA A 75 14.57 2.68 4.82
N LYS A 76 14.14 3.93 4.59
CA LYS A 76 14.77 5.12 5.19
C LYS A 76 13.89 5.88 6.19
N CYS A 77 12.57 5.78 6.07
CA CYS A 77 11.62 6.59 6.84
C CYS A 77 10.68 5.75 7.72
N TYR A 78 10.36 4.52 7.29
CA TYR A 78 9.32 3.71 7.93
C TYR A 78 9.67 3.23 9.33
N ASP A 79 10.95 3.21 9.69
CA ASP A 79 11.37 2.87 11.05
C ASP A 79 10.73 3.80 12.09
N CYS A 80 10.40 5.05 11.76
CA CYS A 80 9.63 5.94 12.64
C CYS A 80 8.20 6.17 12.13
N HIS A 81 8.00 6.29 10.81
CA HIS A 81 6.73 6.76 10.23
C HIS A 81 5.77 5.64 9.78
N GLY A 82 6.22 4.39 9.65
CA GLY A 82 5.43 3.26 9.13
C GLY A 82 4.74 2.41 10.20
N VAL A 83 3.94 1.41 9.79
CA VAL A 83 3.19 0.53 10.72
C VAL A 83 4.14 -0.22 11.66
N VAL A 84 5.11 -0.93 11.06
CA VAL A 84 6.05 -1.78 11.77
C VAL A 84 7.41 -1.11 11.74
N SER A 85 7.90 -0.76 12.92
CA SER A 85 9.25 -0.24 13.07
C SER A 85 10.24 -1.39 13.21
N ARG A 86 11.29 -1.42 12.40
CA ARG A 86 12.44 -2.28 12.60
C ARG A 86 13.34 -1.68 13.68
N MET A 87 12.82 -1.62 14.90
CA MET A 87 13.55 -1.02 16.00
C MET A 87 14.74 -1.90 16.42
N PRO A 88 15.91 -1.29 16.69
CA PRO A 88 17.06 -1.99 17.23
C PRO A 88 16.76 -2.55 18.64
N LEU A 89 17.54 -3.55 19.06
CA LEU A 89 17.30 -4.25 20.33
C LEU A 89 17.28 -3.31 21.54
N TYR A 90 18.13 -2.27 21.56
CA TYR A 90 18.19 -1.30 22.65
C TYR A 90 16.86 -0.55 22.84
N ALA A 91 16.06 -0.37 21.79
CA ALA A 91 14.75 0.30 21.87
C ALA A 91 13.70 -0.55 22.62
N LYS A 92 14.04 -1.79 23.00
CA LYS A 92 13.20 -2.66 23.84
C LYS A 92 13.60 -2.61 25.33
N VAL A 93 14.74 -2.00 25.67
CA VAL A 93 15.30 -1.98 27.03
C VAL A 93 14.84 -0.71 27.78
N PRO A 94 14.25 -0.81 28.98
CA PRO A 94 13.97 0.35 29.83
C PRO A 94 15.26 1.04 30.33
N PRO A 95 15.31 2.38 30.46
CA PRO A 95 14.24 3.35 30.20
C PRO A 95 14.13 3.78 28.73
N VAL A 96 15.10 3.40 27.88
CA VAL A 96 15.20 3.82 26.47
C VAL A 96 13.95 3.50 25.66
N LYS A 97 13.32 2.35 25.93
CA LYS A 97 12.03 1.95 25.33
C LYS A 97 10.97 3.05 25.39
N GLY A 98 10.83 3.71 26.54
CA GLY A 98 9.82 4.76 26.73
C GLY A 98 10.11 6.01 25.90
N LEU A 99 11.38 6.39 25.81
CA LEU A 99 11.85 7.53 25.03
C LEU A 99 11.63 7.30 23.53
N VAL A 100 12.13 6.18 23.00
CA VAL A 100 11.95 5.83 21.58
C VAL A 100 10.47 5.73 21.22
N ALA A 101 9.66 5.09 22.06
CA ALA A 101 8.22 5.00 21.80
C ALA A 101 7.54 6.40 21.79
N LYS A 102 7.97 7.33 22.65
CA LYS A 102 7.47 8.71 22.64
C LYS A 102 7.86 9.45 21.36
N ASP A 103 9.10 9.31 20.92
CA ASP A 103 9.60 9.94 19.70
C ASP A 103 8.90 9.42 18.44
N VAL A 104 8.70 8.09 18.33
CA VAL A 104 7.92 7.48 17.24
C VAL A 104 6.48 7.97 17.22
N ARG A 105 5.84 8.06 18.39
CA ARG A 105 4.46 8.59 18.47
C ARG A 105 4.39 10.04 18.02
N ARG A 106 5.38 10.87 18.39
CA ARG A 106 5.45 12.26 17.93
C ARG A 106 5.69 12.32 16.41
N ALA A 107 6.65 11.56 15.89
CA ALA A 107 6.95 11.51 14.47
C ALA A 107 5.72 11.14 13.64
N LYS A 108 4.98 10.09 14.03
CA LYS A 108 3.72 9.68 13.38
C LYS A 108 2.59 10.67 13.52
N LYS A 109 2.61 11.51 14.57
CA LYS A 109 1.59 12.55 14.75
C LYS A 109 1.81 13.67 13.73
N GLU A 110 3.05 14.06 13.48
CA GLU A 110 3.36 15.08 12.47
C GLU A 110 3.21 14.52 11.05
N PHE A 111 3.76 13.33 10.81
CA PHE A 111 3.77 12.69 9.49
C PHE A 111 3.60 11.17 9.60
N ASN A 112 2.57 10.59 9.01
CA ASN A 112 2.23 9.17 9.13
C ASN A 112 2.23 8.46 7.78
N MET A 113 3.12 7.47 7.64
CA MET A 113 3.23 6.61 6.46
C MET A 113 2.62 5.22 6.70
N SER A 114 1.91 5.01 7.82
CA SER A 114 1.37 3.69 8.20
C SER A 114 0.38 3.14 7.17
N ALA A 115 -0.43 4.01 6.54
CA ALA A 115 -1.36 3.60 5.48
C ALA A 115 -0.68 3.48 4.09
N GLY A 116 0.61 3.80 3.97
CA GLY A 116 1.27 3.95 2.67
C GLY A 116 0.94 5.30 2.05
N PHE A 117 0.49 5.27 0.79
CA PHE A 117 0.07 6.46 0.06
C PHE A 117 -1.46 6.51 -0.04
N PRO A 118 -2.10 7.68 0.15
CA PRO A 118 -1.48 8.95 0.53
C PRO A 118 -1.00 8.95 1.98
N PHE A 119 0.01 9.78 2.25
CA PHE A 119 0.48 10.01 3.61
C PHE A 119 -0.59 10.76 4.41
N MET A 120 -0.54 10.61 5.73
CA MET A 120 -1.48 11.26 6.63
C MET A 120 -0.69 12.02 7.68
N GLY A 121 -0.91 13.30 7.84
CA GLY A 121 -0.34 14.08 8.93
C GLY A 121 -1.42 14.79 9.72
N LYS A 122 -1.00 15.87 10.40
CA LYS A 122 -1.94 16.88 10.90
C LYS A 122 -2.51 17.74 9.78
N LYS A 123 -1.84 17.76 8.62
CA LYS A 123 -2.06 18.72 7.54
C LYS A 123 -2.79 18.06 6.36
N ASP A 124 -3.14 18.89 5.36
CA ASP A 124 -3.59 18.42 4.05
C ASP A 124 -2.46 17.63 3.37
N PHE A 125 -2.81 16.66 2.51
CA PHE A 125 -1.83 15.82 1.84
C PHE A 125 -0.81 16.61 1.01
N LEU A 126 -1.19 17.73 0.39
CA LEU A 126 -0.25 18.56 -0.36
C LEU A 126 0.75 19.29 0.55
N GLU A 127 0.34 19.64 1.76
CA GLU A 127 1.21 20.24 2.76
C GLU A 127 2.16 19.19 3.35
N ASP A 128 1.67 17.97 3.62
CA ASP A 128 2.54 16.84 4.01
C ASP A 128 3.57 16.56 2.90
N LEU A 129 3.14 16.54 1.63
CA LEU A 129 4.05 16.31 0.51
C LEU A 129 5.11 17.42 0.37
N HIS A 130 4.76 18.66 0.70
CA HIS A 130 5.69 19.79 0.74
C HIS A 130 6.69 19.64 1.90
N GLU A 131 6.22 19.28 3.09
CA GLU A 131 7.10 19.03 4.24
C GLU A 131 8.08 17.88 3.95
N LEU A 132 7.64 16.84 3.23
CA LEU A 132 8.55 15.79 2.74
C LEU A 132 9.64 16.35 1.81
N GLU A 133 9.29 17.28 0.93
CA GLU A 133 10.25 17.93 0.01
C GLU A 133 11.30 18.72 0.81
N GLU A 134 10.85 19.59 1.73
CA GLU A 134 11.71 20.43 2.58
C GLU A 134 12.69 19.59 3.41
N VAL A 135 12.21 18.61 4.18
CA VAL A 135 13.08 17.82 5.07
C VAL A 135 14.09 16.94 4.29
N VAL A 136 13.75 16.56 3.05
CA VAL A 136 14.64 15.78 2.17
C VAL A 136 15.68 16.66 1.50
N GLU A 137 15.28 17.88 1.10
CA GLU A 137 16.15 18.89 0.51
C GLU A 137 17.19 19.38 1.54
N GLU A 138 16.73 19.76 2.72
CA GLU A 138 17.56 20.27 3.82
C GLU A 138 18.34 19.15 4.54
N GLY A 139 17.91 17.90 4.40
CA GLY A 139 18.58 16.76 5.03
C GLY A 139 18.38 16.70 6.55
N GLU A 140 17.30 17.30 7.05
CA GLU A 140 16.90 17.27 8.45
C GLU A 140 16.55 15.85 8.91
N MET A 141 16.10 15.00 7.98
CA MET A 141 15.73 13.61 8.25
C MET A 141 16.78 12.59 7.76
N PRO A 142 17.13 11.58 8.59
CA PRO A 142 16.75 11.44 9.98
C PRO A 142 17.54 12.40 10.91
N PRO A 143 17.03 12.66 12.14
CA PRO A 143 17.72 13.50 13.12
C PRO A 143 19.14 13.04 13.39
N ILE A 144 20.02 13.97 13.78
CA ILE A 144 21.45 13.71 13.97
C ILE A 144 21.66 12.62 15.04
N GLU A 145 20.91 12.65 16.12
CA GLU A 145 20.97 11.68 17.22
C GLU A 145 20.68 10.26 16.73
N TYR A 146 19.76 10.13 15.76
CA TYR A 146 19.50 8.85 15.12
C TYR A 146 20.66 8.45 14.22
N LYS A 147 21.20 9.37 13.39
CA LYS A 147 22.35 9.11 12.51
C LYS A 147 23.61 8.68 13.27
N LEU A 148 23.84 9.18 14.49
CA LEU A 148 24.98 8.77 15.32
C LEU A 148 24.99 7.27 15.63
N MET A 149 23.80 6.66 15.81
CA MET A 149 23.65 5.22 16.04
C MET A 149 23.36 4.45 14.75
N HIS A 150 22.83 5.13 13.73
CA HIS A 150 22.37 4.56 12.46
C HIS A 150 23.00 5.29 11.28
N TRP A 151 24.32 5.24 11.18
CA TRP A 151 25.09 6.00 10.18
C TRP A 151 24.69 5.72 8.71
N GLN A 152 24.11 4.55 8.41
CA GLN A 152 23.63 4.18 7.08
C GLN A 152 22.16 4.59 6.80
N SER A 153 21.50 5.25 7.76
CA SER A 153 20.09 5.64 7.63
C SER A 153 19.85 6.83 6.71
N GLY A 154 20.89 7.62 6.40
CA GLY A 154 20.79 8.76 5.49
C GLY A 154 20.43 8.36 4.05
N LEU A 155 19.85 9.31 3.32
CA LEU A 155 19.60 9.19 1.88
C LEU A 155 20.90 9.41 1.09
N THR A 156 21.11 8.60 0.07
CA THR A 156 22.11 8.87 -0.97
C THR A 156 21.65 10.01 -1.87
N ALA A 157 22.58 10.63 -2.62
CA ALA A 157 22.25 11.69 -3.57
C ALA A 157 21.21 11.23 -4.63
N SER A 158 21.32 9.97 -5.09
CA SER A 158 20.36 9.41 -6.06
C SER A 158 18.98 9.19 -5.44
N GLU A 159 18.90 8.66 -4.21
CA GLU A 159 17.63 8.49 -3.50
C GLU A 159 16.96 9.83 -3.22
N ARG A 160 17.72 10.81 -2.72
CA ARG A 160 17.24 12.19 -2.51
C ARG A 160 16.66 12.78 -3.80
N GLY A 161 17.42 12.74 -4.90
CA GLY A 161 16.98 13.30 -6.18
C GLY A 161 15.70 12.65 -6.69
N LYS A 162 15.54 11.33 -6.53
CA LYS A 162 14.32 10.61 -6.91
C LYS A 162 13.11 11.06 -6.09
N ILE A 163 13.26 11.18 -4.77
CA ILE A 163 12.19 11.62 -3.88
C ILE A 163 11.74 13.05 -4.22
N LEU A 164 12.68 13.99 -4.34
CA LEU A 164 12.39 15.38 -4.66
C LEU A 164 11.69 15.52 -6.02
N ALA A 165 12.22 14.86 -7.06
CA ALA A 165 11.62 14.90 -8.38
C ALA A 165 10.18 14.34 -8.38
N TRP A 166 9.96 13.22 -7.70
CA TRP A 166 8.63 12.63 -7.56
C TRP A 166 7.68 13.54 -6.79
N ALA A 167 8.08 14.02 -5.61
CA ALA A 167 7.25 14.86 -4.74
C ALA A 167 6.81 16.14 -5.47
N LYS A 168 7.76 16.83 -6.11
CA LYS A 168 7.48 18.04 -6.89
C LYS A 168 6.52 17.78 -8.05
N ASN A 169 6.74 16.71 -8.83
CA ASN A 169 5.88 16.36 -9.96
C ASN A 169 4.45 16.01 -9.50
N THR A 170 4.32 15.21 -8.44
CA THR A 170 3.02 14.86 -7.86
C THR A 170 2.31 16.08 -7.28
N SER A 171 3.02 16.94 -6.54
CA SER A 171 2.48 18.18 -5.97
C SER A 171 1.94 19.09 -7.06
N ASN A 172 2.73 19.35 -8.11
CA ASN A 172 2.32 20.20 -9.23
C ASN A 172 1.09 19.65 -9.96
N ALA A 173 1.07 18.35 -10.26
CA ALA A 173 -0.05 17.72 -10.94
C ALA A 173 -1.36 17.83 -10.14
N LEU A 174 -1.31 17.54 -8.84
CA LEU A 174 -2.48 17.59 -7.97
C LEU A 174 -2.94 19.03 -7.69
N LYS A 175 -2.02 19.99 -7.51
CA LYS A 175 -2.33 21.43 -7.37
C LYS A 175 -3.04 21.96 -8.61
N ALA A 176 -2.55 21.64 -9.80
CA ALA A 176 -3.17 22.07 -11.06
C ALA A 176 -4.61 21.55 -11.19
N LEU A 177 -4.85 20.28 -10.85
CA LEU A 177 -6.19 19.69 -10.88
C LEU A 177 -7.14 20.29 -9.84
N ARG A 178 -6.64 20.59 -8.63
CA ARG A 178 -7.42 21.25 -7.59
C ARG A 178 -7.82 22.67 -8.00
N GLN A 179 -6.93 23.42 -8.66
CA GLN A 179 -7.21 24.76 -9.18
C GLN A 179 -8.15 24.77 -10.39
N ALA A 180 -8.05 23.74 -11.25
CA ALA A 180 -8.92 23.56 -12.42
C ALA A 180 -10.34 23.08 -12.07
N SER A 181 -10.59 22.73 -10.80
CA SER A 181 -11.91 22.33 -10.28
C SER A 181 -12.52 23.47 -9.47
N PRO A 182 -13.01 24.57 -10.10
CA PRO A 182 -13.72 25.58 -9.36
C PRO A 182 -14.98 24.95 -8.74
N SER A 183 -15.17 25.25 -7.47
CA SER A 183 -16.32 24.91 -6.64
C SER A 183 -17.64 24.99 -7.41
N SER A 184 -18.36 23.88 -7.49
CA SER A 184 -19.80 23.83 -7.76
C SER A 184 -20.60 24.38 -6.57
N SER A 185 -20.26 25.59 -6.09
CA SER A 185 -21.03 26.37 -5.11
C SER A 185 -21.46 27.66 -5.79
N GLY A 186 -22.43 27.50 -6.67
CA GLY A 186 -23.08 28.54 -7.46
C GLY A 186 -24.33 27.96 -8.10
N ALA A 187 -25.17 27.32 -7.30
CA ALA A 187 -26.55 27.03 -7.67
C ALA A 187 -27.44 27.88 -6.76
N GLN A 188 -28.20 28.75 -7.41
CA GLN A 188 -29.24 29.61 -6.88
C GLN A 188 -30.37 28.80 -6.25
#